data_AF-A0A949V5T9-F1
#
_entry.id   AF-A0A949V5T9-F1
#
_cell.length_a   1.000
_cell.length_b   1.000
_cell.length_c   1.000
_cell.angle_alpha   90.00
_cell.angle_beta   90.00
_cell.angle_gamma   90.00
#
_symmetry.space_group_name_H-M   'P 1'
#
loop_
_entity.id
_entity.type
_entity.pdbx_description
1 polymer ?
#
loop_
_entity_poly.entity_id
_entity_poly.type
_entity_poly.pdbx_seq_one_letter_code
_entity_poly.pdbx_strand_id
1 'polypeptide(L)'
;LDKSRLSYYLQDIIKDPEIPQTDGEWIERLLGLGLMADDGMGNRVCSIAGLLCFGIKPRRFLPQAGLRVMAFQGNDKEYQALLDVVLDAPLVGRWQRSASGRKELIDEGLIEKFSSQIEPFITQEASVIDKNMRREKSWYYPWEAIRETVINALAHRDWTRSVDIEVTNYSDRLEVISPGKLQNSMTVSKMVAGQRSPRNTLIMEILRDYGYVDARGMGVRTKVIPLMRNINQAEPVFEATEDYLKTILYRKRAGR
;
A
#
# COMPACT_ATOMS: atom_id res chain seq x y z
N LEU A 1 19.87 4.69 -3.56
CA LEU A 1 18.93 4.41 -2.46
C LEU A 1 19.08 5.49 -1.39
N ASP A 2 18.04 5.74 -0.60
CA ASP A 2 18.07 6.69 0.50
C ASP A 2 18.72 6.04 1.73
N LYS A 3 19.95 6.48 2.04
CA LYS A 3 20.71 5.97 3.19
C LYS A 3 20.00 6.22 4.52
N SER A 4 19.24 7.31 4.68
CA SER A 4 18.54 7.59 5.94
C SER A 4 17.42 6.58 6.18
N ARG A 5 16.63 6.24 5.14
CA ARG A 5 15.61 5.18 5.24
C ARG A 5 16.23 3.82 5.52
N LEU A 6 17.32 3.49 4.83
CA LEU A 6 18.04 2.23 5.01
C LEU A 6 18.63 2.12 6.42
N SER A 7 19.32 3.14 6.92
CA SER A 7 19.88 3.14 8.28
C SER A 7 18.79 2.95 9.33
N TYR A 8 17.66 3.63 9.20
CA TYR A 8 16.53 3.44 10.11
C TYR A 8 15.97 2.01 10.03
N TYR A 9 15.82 1.46 8.82
CA TYR A 9 15.36 0.09 8.66
C TYR A 9 16.29 -0.91 9.36
N LEU A 10 17.60 -0.82 9.12
CA LEU A 10 18.57 -1.71 9.75
C LEU A 10 18.60 -1.53 11.28
N GLN A 11 18.70 -0.30 11.77
CA GLN A 11 18.91 -0.03 13.20
C GLN A 11 17.64 -0.20 14.03
N ASP A 12 16.51 0.35 13.57
CA ASP A 12 15.31 0.51 14.39
C ASP A 12 14.22 -0.52 14.10
N ILE A 13 14.12 -0.98 12.86
CA ILE A 13 13.07 -1.91 12.43
C ILE A 13 13.52 -3.36 12.62
N ILE A 14 14.58 -3.78 11.92
CA ILE A 14 15.06 -5.17 11.99
C ILE A 14 16.13 -5.40 13.06
N LYS A 15 16.68 -4.31 13.64
CA LYS A 15 17.75 -4.36 14.66
C LYS A 15 18.93 -5.20 14.22
N ASP A 16 19.40 -4.91 13.02
CA ASP A 16 20.51 -5.56 12.37
C ASP A 16 21.79 -5.43 13.24
N PRO A 17 22.48 -6.53 13.56
CA PRO A 17 23.73 -6.46 14.32
C PRO A 17 24.87 -5.81 13.54
N GLU A 18 24.80 -5.77 12.21
CA GLU A 18 25.85 -5.29 11.32
C GLU A 18 25.41 -3.99 10.64
N ILE A 19 25.69 -2.85 11.29
CA ILE A 19 25.39 -1.54 10.71
C ILE A 19 26.57 -1.05 9.85
N PRO A 20 26.41 -0.97 8.52
CA PRO A 20 27.50 -0.58 7.63
C PRO A 20 27.96 0.87 7.87
N GLN A 21 29.27 1.08 7.86
CA GLN A 21 29.93 2.37 8.03
C GLN A 21 30.55 2.88 6.72
N THR A 22 31.02 1.97 5.87
CA THR A 22 31.64 2.31 4.58
C THR A 22 30.72 2.01 3.40
N ASP A 23 30.95 2.65 2.25
CA ASP A 23 30.18 2.40 1.04
C ASP A 23 30.28 0.94 0.57
N GLY A 24 31.44 0.30 0.74
CA GLY A 24 31.63 -1.12 0.43
C GLY A 24 30.75 -2.02 1.30
N GLU A 25 30.78 -1.82 2.62
CA GLU A 25 29.94 -2.57 3.56
C GLU A 25 28.44 -2.35 3.29
N TRP A 26 28.05 -1.13 2.92
CA TRP A 26 26.67 -0.85 2.53
C TRP A 26 26.25 -1.69 1.34
N ILE A 27 27.08 -1.76 0.30
CA ILE A 27 26.72 -2.54 -0.88
C ILE A 27 26.65 -4.04 -0.54
N GLU A 28 27.62 -4.58 0.19
CA GLU A 28 27.59 -6.01 0.62
C GLU A 28 26.34 -6.32 1.45
N ARG A 29 26.00 -5.46 2.41
CA ARG A 29 24.79 -5.65 3.23
C ARG A 29 23.52 -5.60 2.39
N LEU A 30 23.43 -4.64 1.46
CA LEU A 30 22.25 -4.51 0.58
C LEU A 30 22.13 -5.66 -0.42
N LEU A 31 23.24 -6.23 -0.88
CA LEU A 31 23.27 -7.46 -1.68
C LEU A 31 22.77 -8.64 -0.83
N GLY A 32 23.26 -8.79 0.40
CA GLY A 32 22.83 -9.85 1.33
C GLY A 32 21.33 -9.80 1.68
N LEU A 33 20.75 -8.59 1.70
CA LEU A 33 19.31 -8.37 1.91
C LEU A 33 18.47 -8.44 0.61
N GLY A 34 19.10 -8.60 -0.56
CA GLY A 34 18.41 -8.58 -1.86
C GLY A 34 17.85 -7.21 -2.28
N LEU A 35 18.25 -6.14 -1.60
CA LEU A 35 17.91 -4.75 -1.96
C LEU A 35 18.77 -4.22 -3.12
N MET A 36 19.90 -4.88 -3.35
CA MET A 36 20.73 -4.76 -4.55
C MET A 36 20.96 -6.15 -5.15
N ALA A 37 21.39 -6.19 -6.41
CA ALA A 37 21.74 -7.41 -7.12
C ALA A 37 22.94 -7.16 -8.05
N ASP A 38 23.60 -8.24 -8.46
CA ASP A 38 24.55 -8.22 -9.58
C ASP A 38 23.76 -8.40 -10.90
N ASP A 39 24.06 -7.61 -11.92
CA ASP A 39 23.42 -7.70 -13.23
C ASP A 39 23.99 -8.83 -14.12
N GLY A 40 24.97 -9.58 -13.62
CA GLY A 40 25.69 -10.63 -14.35
C GLY A 40 26.80 -10.08 -15.27
N MET A 41 26.96 -8.76 -15.36
CA MET A 41 28.03 -8.07 -16.08
C MET A 41 29.03 -7.43 -15.11
N GLY A 42 28.94 -7.74 -13.82
CA GLY A 42 29.79 -7.19 -12.76
C GLY A 42 29.35 -5.82 -12.26
N ASN A 43 28.17 -5.33 -12.67
CA ASN A 43 27.62 -4.11 -12.10
C ASN A 43 26.67 -4.44 -10.94
N ARG A 44 26.83 -3.68 -9.86
CA ARG A 44 25.93 -3.72 -8.70
C ARG A 44 24.77 -2.76 -8.96
N VAL A 45 23.57 -3.31 -9.12
CA VAL A 45 22.35 -2.56 -9.43
C VAL A 45 21.34 -2.63 -8.30
N CYS A 46 20.44 -1.66 -8.25
CA CYS A 46 19.34 -1.65 -7.29
C CYS A 46 18.27 -2.66 -7.70
N SER A 47 17.77 -3.47 -6.75
CA SER A 47 16.61 -4.32 -7.03
C SER A 47 15.33 -3.49 -7.08
N ILE A 48 14.26 -4.04 -7.68
CA ILE A 48 12.94 -3.41 -7.68
C ILE A 48 12.44 -3.17 -6.25
N ALA A 49 12.63 -4.14 -5.35
CA ALA A 49 12.24 -4.00 -3.94
C ALA A 49 13.04 -2.88 -3.25
N GLY A 50 14.36 -2.84 -3.47
CA GLY A 50 15.21 -1.76 -2.96
C GLY A 50 14.73 -0.39 -3.43
N LEU A 51 14.45 -0.25 -4.73
CA LEU A 51 13.98 1.00 -5.32
C LEU A 51 12.61 1.42 -4.79
N LEU A 52 11.66 0.48 -4.70
CA LEU A 52 10.31 0.75 -4.25
C LEU A 52 10.25 1.10 -2.77
N CYS A 53 10.96 0.38 -1.91
CA CYS A 53 10.92 0.62 -0.47
C CYS A 53 11.85 1.76 -0.05
N PHE A 54 13.04 1.86 -0.63
CA PHE A 54 14.11 2.74 -0.13
C PHE A 54 14.67 3.68 -1.21
N GLY A 55 14.00 3.84 -2.35
CA GLY A 55 14.37 4.82 -3.36
C GLY A 55 14.24 6.26 -2.86
N ILE A 56 14.86 7.20 -3.57
CA ILE A 56 14.64 8.65 -3.33
C ILE A 56 13.45 9.14 -4.16
N LYS A 57 13.40 8.72 -5.44
CA LYS A 57 12.30 8.96 -6.38
C LYS A 57 12.08 7.70 -7.23
N PRO A 58 11.29 6.71 -6.76
CA PRO A 58 11.12 5.43 -7.44
C PRO A 58 10.67 5.58 -8.89
N ARG A 59 9.72 6.49 -9.18
CA ARG A 59 9.19 6.72 -10.53
C ARG A 59 10.21 7.21 -11.56
N ARG A 60 11.36 7.73 -11.13
CA ARG A 60 12.44 8.11 -12.06
C ARG A 60 13.01 6.91 -12.81
N PHE A 61 13.07 5.74 -12.16
CA PHE A 61 13.66 4.53 -12.72
C PHE A 61 12.62 3.45 -13.02
N LEU A 62 11.46 3.52 -12.36
CA LEU A 62 10.35 2.61 -12.54
C LEU A 62 9.05 3.45 -12.64
N PRO A 63 8.69 4.00 -13.81
CA PRO A 63 7.60 4.96 -13.96
C PRO A 63 6.26 4.52 -13.32
N GLN A 64 6.02 3.22 -13.29
CA GLN A 64 4.86 2.56 -12.70
C GLN A 64 4.90 2.42 -11.17
N ALA A 65 5.91 2.98 -10.49
CA ALA A 65 6.13 2.90 -9.04
C ALA A 65 5.20 3.81 -8.21
N GLY A 66 4.13 4.33 -8.80
CA GLY A 66 3.18 5.17 -8.08
C GLY A 66 1.82 4.53 -7.86
N LEU A 67 0.94 5.34 -7.29
CA LEU A 67 -0.45 4.99 -7.00
C LEU A 67 -1.33 6.11 -7.54
N ARG A 68 -2.16 5.82 -8.54
CA ARG A 68 -3.14 6.78 -9.03
C ARG A 68 -4.37 6.73 -8.14
N VAL A 69 -4.76 7.87 -7.60
CA VAL A 69 -5.93 8.01 -6.72
C VAL A 69 -6.91 8.94 -7.39
N MET A 70 -8.12 8.44 -7.58
CA MET A 70 -9.22 9.17 -8.23
C MET A 70 -10.45 9.20 -7.33
N ALA A 71 -11.22 10.28 -7.40
CA ALA A 71 -12.51 10.39 -6.77
C ALA A 71 -13.52 11.07 -7.70
N PHE A 72 -14.73 10.51 -7.78
CA PHE A 72 -15.82 11.01 -8.61
C PHE A 72 -17.08 11.21 -7.78
N GLN A 73 -17.91 12.18 -8.19
CA GLN A 73 -19.19 12.44 -7.54
C GLN A 73 -20.26 11.40 -7.93
N GLY A 74 -20.20 10.87 -9.15
CA GLY A 74 -21.10 9.84 -9.65
C GLY A 74 -20.57 8.40 -9.53
N ASN A 75 -21.30 7.48 -10.16
CA ASN A 75 -20.97 6.05 -10.20
C ASN A 75 -20.04 5.67 -11.36
N ASP A 76 -19.77 6.63 -12.25
CA ASP A 76 -18.99 6.47 -13.47
C ASP A 76 -17.82 7.46 -13.52
N LYS A 77 -16.86 7.20 -14.41
CA LYS A 77 -15.74 8.12 -14.67
C LYS A 77 -16.27 9.34 -15.44
N GLU A 78 -16.62 10.37 -14.70
CA GLU A 78 -17.02 11.67 -15.25
C GLU A 78 -15.81 12.48 -15.72
N TYR A 79 -16.03 13.47 -16.60
CA TYR A 79 -14.93 14.29 -17.14
C TYR A 79 -14.23 15.14 -16.05
N GLN A 80 -14.97 15.57 -15.02
CA GLN A 80 -14.43 16.33 -13.90
C GLN A 80 -14.31 15.44 -12.66
N ALA A 81 -13.09 14.98 -12.38
CA ALA A 81 -12.80 14.28 -11.14
C ALA A 81 -12.71 15.26 -9.97
N LEU A 82 -13.20 14.85 -8.79
CA LEU A 82 -12.98 15.57 -7.52
C LEU A 82 -11.52 15.46 -7.06
N LEU A 83 -10.86 14.36 -7.46
CA LEU A 83 -9.44 14.09 -7.28
C LEU A 83 -8.97 13.27 -8.48
N ASP A 84 -7.84 13.63 -9.06
CA ASP A 84 -7.06 12.76 -9.95
C ASP A 84 -5.59 13.11 -9.75
N VAL A 85 -4.91 12.28 -8.96
CA VAL A 85 -3.51 12.48 -8.60
C VAL A 85 -2.74 11.18 -8.76
N VAL A 86 -1.47 11.30 -9.12
CA VAL A 86 -0.54 10.18 -9.10
C VAL A 86 0.48 10.41 -8.01
N LEU A 87 0.44 9.54 -7.00
CA LEU A 87 1.33 9.63 -5.85
C LEU A 87 2.68 9.00 -6.19
N ASP A 88 3.76 9.73 -5.89
CA ASP A 88 5.15 9.29 -6.05
C ASP A 88 5.88 9.37 -4.71
N ALA A 89 6.18 8.21 -4.15
CA ALA A 89 6.99 8.08 -2.95
C ALA A 89 7.47 6.62 -2.81
N PRO A 90 8.52 6.37 -2.04
CA PRO A 90 8.85 5.01 -1.61
C PRO A 90 7.70 4.41 -0.81
N LEU A 91 7.53 3.08 -0.85
CA LEU A 91 6.45 2.38 -0.16
C LEU A 91 6.41 2.68 1.34
N VAL A 92 7.59 2.87 1.95
CA VAL A 92 7.72 3.14 3.38
C VAL A 92 8.14 4.58 3.64
N GLY A 93 7.58 5.17 4.71
CA GLY A 93 7.97 6.49 5.18
C GLY A 93 9.42 6.54 5.68
N ARG A 94 9.96 7.76 5.73
CA ARG A 94 11.25 8.03 6.39
C ARG A 94 11.00 8.40 7.84
N TRP A 95 11.52 7.58 8.74
CA TRP A 95 11.28 7.70 10.18
C TRP A 95 12.59 8.03 10.90
N GLN A 96 12.46 8.59 12.10
CA GLN A 96 13.54 8.75 13.07
C GLN A 96 13.05 8.41 14.48
N ARG A 97 14.01 8.18 15.37
CA ARG A 97 13.76 8.30 16.81
C ARG A 97 14.08 9.71 17.28
N SER A 98 13.14 10.30 18.00
CA SER A 98 13.38 11.55 18.69
C SER A 98 14.28 11.34 19.91
N ALA A 99 14.76 12.44 20.50
CA ALA A 99 15.53 12.40 21.74
C ALA A 99 14.77 11.75 22.92
N SER A 100 13.43 11.73 22.87
CA SER A 100 12.57 11.05 23.86
C SER A 100 12.29 9.58 23.53
N GLY A 101 12.91 9.04 22.47
CA GLY A 101 12.75 7.66 22.03
C GLY A 101 11.46 7.39 21.26
N ARG A 102 10.67 8.42 20.95
CA ARG A 102 9.43 8.30 20.16
C ARG A 102 9.76 8.17 18.67
N LYS A 103 8.98 7.33 17.98
CA LYS A 103 9.04 7.18 16.51
C LYS A 103 8.33 8.37 15.87
N GLU A 104 9.05 9.10 15.03
CA GLU A 104 8.56 10.28 14.33
C GLU A 104 8.69 10.09 12.82
N LEU A 105 7.62 10.40 12.09
CA LEU A 105 7.60 10.39 10.63
C LEU A 105 8.16 11.72 10.14
N ILE A 106 9.26 11.69 9.39
CA ILE A 106 9.85 12.88 8.77
C ILE A 106 9.20 13.13 7.42
N ASP A 107 9.21 12.10 6.55
CA ASP A 107 8.60 12.16 5.23
C ASP A 107 7.67 10.97 5.04
N GLU A 108 6.44 11.26 4.60
CA GLU A 108 5.46 10.24 4.23
C GLU A 108 5.97 9.30 3.14
N GLY A 109 5.69 8.01 3.29
CA GLY A 109 5.78 7.04 2.21
C GLY A 109 4.52 7.08 1.36
N LEU A 110 4.45 6.20 0.36
CA LEU A 110 3.31 6.07 -0.54
C LEU A 110 2.04 5.70 0.22
N ILE A 111 2.16 4.89 1.27
CA ILE A 111 1.04 4.44 2.10
C ILE A 111 0.46 5.60 2.92
N GLU A 112 1.32 6.42 3.56
CA GLU A 112 0.85 7.59 4.31
C GLU A 112 0.27 8.67 3.39
N LYS A 113 0.89 8.90 2.22
CA LYS A 113 0.36 9.80 1.19
C LYS A 113 -0.99 9.35 0.68
N PHE A 114 -1.17 8.06 0.45
CA PHE A 114 -2.47 7.52 0.06
C PHE A 114 -3.52 7.83 1.14
N SER A 115 -3.18 7.57 2.40
CA SER A 115 -4.08 7.81 3.52
C SER A 115 -4.57 9.25 3.58
N SER A 116 -3.65 10.22 3.54
CA SER A 116 -4.01 11.64 3.62
C SER A 116 -4.82 12.13 2.42
N GLN A 117 -4.57 11.59 1.22
CA GLN A 117 -5.25 11.99 -0.01
C GLN A 117 -6.65 11.38 -0.14
N ILE A 118 -6.85 10.13 0.29
CA ILE A 118 -8.15 9.46 0.14
C ILE A 118 -9.15 9.83 1.25
N GLU A 119 -8.65 10.13 2.47
CA GLU A 119 -9.46 10.33 3.67
C GLU A 119 -10.64 11.32 3.49
N PRO A 120 -10.47 12.49 2.83
CA PRO A 120 -11.59 13.42 2.59
C PRO A 120 -12.73 12.84 1.75
N PHE A 121 -12.44 11.85 0.90
CA PHE A 121 -13.40 11.26 -0.04
C PHE A 121 -14.10 10.01 0.51
N ILE A 122 -13.57 9.44 1.60
CA ILE A 122 -14.11 8.24 2.25
C ILE A 122 -14.72 8.52 3.62
N THR A 123 -14.84 9.80 4.01
CA THR A 123 -15.41 10.23 5.28
C THR A 123 -16.50 11.28 5.10
N GLN A 124 -17.35 11.41 6.11
CA GLN A 124 -18.37 12.45 6.22
C GLN A 124 -18.30 13.10 7.59
N GLU A 125 -18.33 14.42 7.64
CA GLU A 125 -18.64 15.14 8.87
C GLU A 125 -20.15 15.28 9.04
N ALA A 126 -20.64 15.00 10.25
CA ALA A 126 -22.02 15.25 10.60
C ALA A 126 -22.37 16.74 10.44
N SER A 127 -23.57 17.03 9.92
CA SER A 127 -24.09 18.39 9.80
C SER A 127 -24.47 19.00 11.16
N VAL A 128 -24.76 18.16 12.15
CA VAL A 128 -25.14 18.55 13.51
C VAL A 128 -23.91 18.52 14.42
N ILE A 129 -23.75 19.58 15.21
CA ILE A 129 -22.73 19.68 16.25
C ILE A 129 -23.24 18.90 17.47
N ASP A 130 -22.45 17.94 17.95
CA ASP A 130 -22.80 17.15 19.12
C ASP A 130 -22.79 18.00 20.41
N LYS A 131 -23.25 17.41 21.52
CA LYS A 131 -23.25 18.04 22.86
C LYS A 131 -21.86 18.46 23.37
N ASN A 132 -20.78 18.02 22.72
CA ASN A 132 -19.40 18.37 23.04
C ASN A 132 -18.85 19.45 22.09
N MET A 133 -19.72 20.11 21.32
CA MET A 133 -19.36 21.12 20.33
C MET A 133 -18.49 20.57 19.17
N ARG A 134 -18.62 19.27 18.83
CA ARG A 134 -17.84 18.62 17.77
C ARG A 134 -18.75 18.05 16.67
N ARG A 135 -18.30 18.13 15.42
CA ARG A 135 -18.88 17.37 14.31
C ARG A 135 -18.31 15.96 14.34
N GLU A 136 -19.17 14.96 14.44
CA GLU A 136 -18.73 13.57 14.41
C GLU A 136 -18.29 13.20 12.98
N LYS A 137 -17.09 12.64 12.86
CA LYS A 137 -16.55 12.14 11.59
C LYS A 137 -16.89 10.66 11.46
N SER A 138 -17.66 10.32 10.42
CA SER A 138 -18.02 8.94 10.09
C SER A 138 -17.29 8.47 8.83
N TRP A 139 -17.01 7.18 8.75
CA TRP A 139 -16.31 6.56 7.62
C TRP A 139 -17.32 5.82 6.74
N TYR A 140 -17.15 5.95 5.42
CA TYR A 140 -17.97 5.24 4.44
C TYR A 140 -17.58 3.77 4.25
N TYR A 141 -16.37 3.41 4.67
CA TYR A 141 -15.81 2.07 4.59
C TYR A 141 -15.01 1.78 5.86
N PRO A 142 -14.86 0.50 6.25
CA PRO A 142 -13.93 0.13 7.31
C PRO A 142 -12.50 0.47 6.87
N TRP A 143 -11.80 1.30 7.64
CA TRP A 143 -10.47 1.77 7.29
C TRP A 143 -9.49 0.59 7.10
N GLU A 144 -9.59 -0.43 7.94
CA GLU A 144 -8.78 -1.63 7.87
C GLU A 144 -9.02 -2.42 6.58
N ALA A 145 -10.24 -2.38 6.01
CA ALA A 145 -10.54 -3.05 4.74
C ALA A 145 -9.89 -2.31 3.56
N ILE A 146 -9.92 -0.97 3.55
CA ILE A 146 -9.22 -0.15 2.57
C ILE A 146 -7.72 -0.40 2.66
N ARG A 147 -7.16 -0.27 3.88
CA ARG A 147 -5.74 -0.45 4.17
C ARG A 147 -5.25 -1.81 3.67
N GLU A 148 -5.94 -2.90 4.04
CA GLU A 148 -5.56 -4.26 3.63
C GLU A 148 -5.63 -4.43 2.10
N THR A 149 -6.66 -3.87 1.45
CA THR A 149 -6.82 -3.96 -0.01
C THR A 149 -5.70 -3.23 -0.76
N VAL A 150 -5.37 -2.01 -0.34
CA VAL A 150 -4.33 -1.18 -1.00
C VAL A 150 -2.93 -1.72 -0.75
N ILE A 151 -2.64 -2.16 0.48
CA ILE A 151 -1.33 -2.75 0.77
C ILE A 151 -1.13 -4.07 0.00
N ASN A 152 -2.17 -4.91 -0.10
CA ASN A 152 -2.08 -6.12 -0.93
C ASN A 152 -1.89 -5.78 -2.41
N ALA A 153 -2.55 -4.73 -2.91
CA ALA A 153 -2.34 -4.25 -4.28
C ALA A 153 -0.90 -3.83 -4.54
N LEU A 154 -0.25 -3.12 -3.59
CA LEU A 154 1.15 -2.72 -3.65
C LEU A 154 2.11 -3.92 -3.56
N ALA A 155 1.85 -4.84 -2.63
CA ALA A 155 2.78 -5.91 -2.33
C ALA A 155 2.73 -7.08 -3.33
N HIS A 156 1.57 -7.34 -3.93
CA HIS A 156 1.37 -8.40 -4.94
C HIS A 156 1.40 -7.91 -6.39
N ARG A 157 1.61 -6.60 -6.62
CA ARG A 157 1.66 -5.98 -7.94
C ARG A 157 2.65 -6.67 -8.87
N ASP A 158 2.31 -6.79 -10.15
CA ASP A 158 3.26 -7.14 -11.20
C ASP A 158 4.11 -5.93 -11.61
N TRP A 159 5.30 -5.78 -11.02
CA TRP A 159 6.24 -4.68 -11.30
C TRP A 159 6.80 -4.63 -12.71
N THR A 160 6.55 -5.65 -13.55
CA THR A 160 6.92 -5.64 -14.96
C THR A 160 5.90 -4.90 -15.85
N ARG A 161 4.66 -4.71 -15.38
CA ARG A 161 3.61 -3.98 -16.11
C ARG A 161 3.72 -2.48 -15.90
N SER A 162 3.48 -1.70 -16.94
CA SER A 162 3.69 -0.23 -16.98
C SER A 162 2.54 0.61 -16.41
N VAL A 163 1.36 0.02 -16.17
CA VAL A 163 0.17 0.74 -15.67
C VAL A 163 0.26 0.94 -14.16
N ASP A 164 -0.09 2.10 -13.61
CA ASP A 164 -0.10 2.31 -12.16
C ASP A 164 -1.17 1.44 -11.46
N ILE A 165 -1.06 1.25 -10.14
CA ILE A 165 -2.24 0.80 -9.36
C ILE A 165 -3.23 1.95 -9.36
N GLU A 166 -4.51 1.65 -9.61
CA GLU A 166 -5.59 2.64 -9.55
C GLU A 166 -6.45 2.39 -8.31
N VAL A 167 -6.64 3.43 -7.49
CA VAL A 167 -7.64 3.47 -6.42
C VAL A 167 -8.67 4.52 -6.78
N THR A 168 -9.90 4.10 -7.04
CA THR A 168 -10.97 4.98 -7.51
C THR A 168 -12.15 4.95 -6.55
N ASN A 169 -12.49 6.09 -5.98
CA ASN A 169 -13.69 6.26 -5.16
C ASN A 169 -14.83 6.85 -6.00
N TYR A 170 -15.93 6.14 -6.09
CA TYR A 170 -17.19 6.58 -6.68
C TYR A 170 -18.21 6.89 -5.57
N SER A 171 -19.38 7.42 -5.93
CA SER A 171 -20.44 7.66 -4.95
C SER A 171 -20.95 6.40 -4.26
N ASP A 172 -20.82 5.22 -4.86
CA ASP A 172 -21.40 3.97 -4.35
C ASP A 172 -20.35 2.90 -3.98
N ARG A 173 -19.09 3.06 -4.37
CA ARG A 173 -18.03 2.06 -4.15
C ARG A 173 -16.62 2.63 -4.26
N LEU A 174 -15.66 1.90 -3.68
CA LEU A 174 -14.23 2.08 -3.87
C LEU A 174 -13.70 0.90 -4.68
N GLU A 175 -12.99 1.17 -5.77
CA GLU A 175 -12.32 0.18 -6.60
C GLU A 175 -10.80 0.27 -6.42
N VAL A 176 -10.14 -0.87 -6.27
CA VAL A 176 -8.67 -0.97 -6.27
C VAL A 176 -8.26 -1.95 -7.36
N ILE A 177 -7.58 -1.46 -8.39
CA ILE A 177 -7.11 -2.23 -9.54
C ILE A 177 -5.59 -2.38 -9.44
N SER A 178 -5.12 -3.60 -9.20
CA SER A 178 -3.69 -3.95 -9.21
C SER A 178 -3.29 -4.63 -10.53
N PRO A 179 -2.27 -4.11 -11.25
CA PRO A 179 -1.75 -4.71 -12.46
C PRO A 179 -1.20 -6.13 -12.28
N GLY A 180 -1.56 -6.99 -13.24
CA GLY A 180 -1.15 -8.37 -13.37
C GLY A 180 -2.15 -9.36 -12.77
N LYS A 181 -2.19 -10.55 -13.35
CA LYS A 181 -3.01 -11.66 -12.86
C LYS A 181 -2.57 -12.18 -11.51
N LEU A 182 -3.43 -13.00 -10.88
CA LEU A 182 -3.06 -13.81 -9.73
C LEU A 182 -1.90 -14.75 -10.09
N GLN A 183 -0.90 -14.85 -9.21
CA GLN A 183 0.34 -15.57 -9.48
C GLN A 183 0.15 -17.10 -9.40
N ASN A 184 0.94 -17.84 -10.19
CA ASN A 184 0.98 -19.31 -10.17
C ASN A 184 -0.41 -19.92 -10.44
N SER A 185 -0.83 -20.87 -9.62
CA SER A 185 -2.15 -21.53 -9.69
C SER A 185 -3.19 -20.86 -8.78
N MET A 186 -2.95 -19.63 -8.33
CA MET A 186 -3.84 -18.89 -7.43
C MET A 186 -5.12 -18.48 -8.15
N THR A 187 -6.25 -18.64 -7.48
CA THR A 187 -7.58 -18.22 -7.95
C THR A 187 -8.22 -17.31 -6.91
N VAL A 188 -9.27 -16.57 -7.28
CA VAL A 188 -10.06 -15.77 -6.32
C VAL A 188 -10.58 -16.65 -5.18
N SER A 189 -11.09 -17.85 -5.48
CA SER A 189 -11.57 -18.80 -4.45
C SER A 189 -10.48 -19.21 -3.46
N LYS A 190 -9.27 -19.51 -3.93
CA LYS A 190 -8.11 -19.86 -3.09
C LYS A 190 -7.65 -18.67 -2.25
N MET A 191 -7.61 -17.47 -2.83
CA MET A 191 -7.27 -16.23 -2.14
C MET A 191 -8.26 -15.93 -1.01
N VAL A 192 -9.57 -16.03 -1.29
CA VAL A 192 -10.65 -15.87 -0.29
C VAL A 192 -10.58 -16.94 0.79
N ALA A 193 -10.16 -18.16 0.45
CA ALA A 193 -9.91 -19.22 1.43
C ALA A 193 -8.66 -18.96 2.31
N GLY A 194 -7.83 -17.97 1.99
CA GLY A 194 -6.63 -17.59 2.74
C GLY A 194 -5.36 -18.29 2.27
N GLN A 195 -5.34 -18.86 1.06
CA GLN A 195 -4.10 -19.38 0.47
C GLN A 195 -3.16 -18.23 0.11
N ARG A 196 -1.85 -18.48 0.19
CA ARG A 196 -0.80 -17.47 0.02
C ARG A 196 0.11 -17.82 -1.14
N SER A 197 0.38 -16.83 -1.98
CA SER A 197 1.40 -16.89 -3.03
C SER A 197 1.92 -15.46 -3.25
N PRO A 198 2.83 -14.98 -2.39
CA PRO A 198 3.41 -13.65 -2.55
C PRO A 198 4.25 -13.58 -3.84
N ARG A 199 3.97 -12.57 -4.67
CA ARG A 199 4.76 -12.29 -5.88
C ARG A 199 6.09 -11.66 -5.54
N ASN A 200 6.06 -10.69 -4.62
CA ASN A 200 7.22 -9.92 -4.22
C ASN A 200 7.53 -10.21 -2.75
N THR A 201 8.20 -11.34 -2.47
CA THR A 201 8.48 -11.80 -1.09
C THR A 201 9.23 -10.76 -0.27
N LEU A 202 10.28 -10.15 -0.84
CA LEU A 202 11.08 -9.13 -0.13
C LEU A 202 10.26 -7.87 0.18
N ILE A 203 9.39 -7.42 -0.74
CA ILE A 203 8.48 -6.29 -0.47
C ILE A 203 7.50 -6.66 0.65
N MET A 204 6.92 -7.86 0.60
CA MET A 204 6.01 -8.36 1.65
C MET A 204 6.68 -8.43 3.03
N GLU A 205 7.95 -8.84 3.09
CA GLU A 205 8.73 -8.91 4.32
C GLU A 205 9.01 -7.52 4.88
N ILE A 206 9.51 -6.59 4.06
CA ILE A 206 9.74 -5.21 4.49
C ILE A 206 8.45 -4.57 4.99
N LEU A 207 7.33 -4.73 4.28
CA LEU A 207 6.04 -4.19 4.72
C LEU A 207 5.56 -4.84 6.03
N ARG A 208 5.88 -6.11 6.28
CA ARG A 208 5.61 -6.77 7.55
C ARG A 208 6.47 -6.20 8.67
N ASP A 209 7.76 -5.98 8.42
CA ASP A 209 8.70 -5.46 9.41
C ASP A 209 8.32 -4.05 9.86
N TYR A 210 7.81 -3.23 8.93
CA TYR A 210 7.22 -1.92 9.24
C TYR A 210 5.84 -1.99 9.93
N GLY A 211 5.24 -3.18 10.05
CA GLY A 211 3.92 -3.38 10.64
C GLY A 211 2.75 -2.97 9.74
N TYR A 212 2.98 -2.83 8.43
CA TYR A 212 1.92 -2.55 7.46
C TYR A 212 1.04 -3.78 7.22
N VAL A 213 1.66 -4.98 7.14
CA VAL A 213 1.00 -6.27 6.88
C VAL A 213 1.11 -7.20 8.10
N ASP A 214 0.06 -7.97 8.37
CA ASP A 214 0.08 -9.01 9.40
C ASP A 214 0.72 -10.32 8.87
N ALA A 215 1.58 -10.96 9.66
CA ALA A 215 2.32 -12.18 9.29
C ALA A 215 1.41 -13.37 8.91
N ARG A 216 0.14 -13.31 9.31
CA ARG A 216 -0.81 -14.41 9.14
C ARG A 216 -1.49 -14.46 7.76
N GLY A 217 -1.21 -13.55 6.83
CA GLY A 217 -1.65 -13.63 5.42
C GLY A 217 -3.12 -14.01 5.20
N MET A 218 -3.99 -13.64 6.15
CA MET A 218 -5.41 -13.93 6.16
C MET A 218 -6.24 -12.66 5.94
N GLY A 219 -5.60 -11.53 5.63
CA GLY A 219 -6.23 -10.22 5.69
C GLY A 219 -7.51 -10.10 4.86
N VAL A 220 -7.56 -10.67 3.65
CA VAL A 220 -8.80 -10.73 2.86
C VAL A 220 -9.91 -11.53 3.58
N ARG A 221 -9.60 -12.75 4.04
CA ARG A 221 -10.54 -13.66 4.69
C ARG A 221 -11.01 -13.20 6.07
N THR A 222 -10.11 -12.64 6.88
CA THR A 222 -10.36 -12.32 8.29
C THR A 222 -10.60 -10.85 8.57
N LYS A 223 -10.19 -9.94 7.66
CA LYS A 223 -10.44 -8.50 7.80
C LYS A 223 -11.41 -8.01 6.74
N VAL A 224 -11.02 -8.03 5.45
CA VAL A 224 -11.79 -7.36 4.39
C VAL A 224 -13.23 -7.91 4.31
N ILE A 225 -13.40 -9.23 4.13
CA ILE A 225 -14.74 -9.83 3.99
C ILE A 225 -15.61 -9.63 5.25
N PRO A 226 -15.15 -9.97 6.47
CA PRO A 226 -15.98 -9.79 7.67
C PRO A 226 -16.28 -8.33 7.99
N LEU A 227 -15.33 -7.41 7.84
CA LEU A 227 -15.54 -5.99 8.11
C LEU A 227 -16.57 -5.39 7.16
N MET A 228 -16.45 -5.68 5.87
CA MET A 228 -17.41 -5.20 4.88
C MET A 228 -18.80 -5.77 5.12
N ARG A 229 -18.91 -7.08 5.41
CA ARG A 229 -20.19 -7.72 5.74
C ARG A 229 -20.84 -7.11 6.98
N ASN A 230 -20.08 -6.85 8.04
CA ASN A 230 -20.62 -6.41 9.33
C ASN A 230 -20.91 -4.90 9.38
N ILE A 231 -20.08 -4.07 8.76
CA ILE A 231 -20.17 -2.60 8.87
C ILE A 231 -20.91 -1.98 7.67
N ASN A 232 -20.62 -2.47 6.46
CA ASN A 232 -21.17 -1.93 5.22
C ASN A 232 -22.36 -2.75 4.71
N GLN A 233 -22.65 -3.90 5.33
CA GLN A 233 -23.73 -4.82 4.92
C GLN A 233 -23.64 -5.24 3.45
N ALA A 234 -22.40 -5.33 2.95
CA ALA A 234 -22.09 -5.72 1.58
C ALA A 234 -20.79 -6.55 1.58
N GLU A 235 -20.70 -7.54 0.69
CA GLU A 235 -19.46 -8.27 0.49
C GLU A 235 -18.57 -7.58 -0.54
N PRO A 236 -17.23 -7.64 -0.37
CA PRO A 236 -16.32 -7.17 -1.40
C PRO A 236 -16.38 -8.09 -2.62
N VAL A 237 -16.22 -7.51 -3.81
CA VAL A 237 -16.16 -8.28 -5.07
C VAL A 237 -14.71 -8.31 -5.56
N PHE A 238 -14.27 -9.47 -6.03
CA PHE A 238 -12.93 -9.67 -6.58
C PHE A 238 -13.04 -10.14 -8.03
N GLU A 239 -12.54 -9.34 -8.96
CA GLU A 239 -12.47 -9.67 -10.38
C GLU A 239 -11.01 -9.88 -10.76
N ALA A 240 -10.66 -11.09 -11.17
CA ALA A 240 -9.32 -11.42 -11.65
C ALA A 240 -9.37 -11.72 -13.14
N THR A 241 -8.49 -11.07 -13.90
CA THR A 241 -8.27 -11.30 -15.33
C THR A 241 -6.80 -11.67 -15.57
N GLU A 242 -6.42 -11.88 -16.83
CA GLU A 242 -5.01 -12.03 -17.20
C GLU A 242 -4.21 -10.73 -16.99
N ASP A 243 -4.89 -9.58 -16.92
CA ASP A 243 -4.26 -8.26 -16.90
C ASP A 243 -4.27 -7.58 -15.54
N TYR A 244 -5.24 -7.89 -14.68
CA TYR A 244 -5.38 -7.22 -13.39
C TYR A 244 -6.15 -8.06 -12.36
N LEU A 245 -6.00 -7.68 -11.10
CA LEU A 245 -6.92 -7.99 -10.00
C LEU A 245 -7.62 -6.71 -9.56
N LYS A 246 -8.95 -6.68 -9.65
CA LYS A 246 -9.79 -5.59 -9.14
C LYS A 246 -10.50 -6.05 -7.87
N THR A 247 -10.44 -5.23 -6.84
CA THR A 247 -11.24 -5.37 -5.62
C THR A 247 -12.23 -4.22 -5.54
N ILE A 248 -13.51 -4.52 -5.32
CA ILE A 248 -14.58 -3.54 -5.19
C ILE A 248 -15.11 -3.61 -3.76
N LEU A 249 -15.09 -2.48 -3.06
CA LEU A 249 -15.68 -2.30 -1.74
C LEU A 249 -16.91 -1.41 -1.89
N TYR A 250 -18.11 -1.89 -1.55
CA TYR A 250 -19.31 -1.08 -1.64
C TYR A 250 -19.45 -0.13 -0.45
N ARG A 251 -19.86 1.11 -0.76
CA ARG A 251 -20.08 2.17 0.24
C ARG A 251 -21.19 1.76 1.19
N LYS A 252 -21.03 2.11 2.48
CA LYS A 252 -22.10 1.96 3.46
C LYS A 252 -23.35 2.69 2.97
N ARG A 253 -24.45 1.97 2.81
CA ARG A 253 -25.75 2.59 2.50
C ARG A 253 -26.14 3.50 3.65
N ALA A 254 -26.53 4.74 3.35
CA ALA A 254 -27.15 5.59 4.36
C ALA A 254 -28.38 4.84 4.90
N GLY A 255 -28.44 4.67 6.22
CA GLY A 255 -29.57 3.99 6.86
C GLY A 255 -30.87 4.69 6.48
N ARG A 256 -31.86 3.89 6.09
CA ARG A 256 -33.27 4.27 6.24
C ARG A 256 -33.62 4.36 7.72
#